data_AF-A0A7S0GWR0-F1
#
_entry.id   AF-A0A7S0GWR0-F1
#
_cell.length_a   1.000
_cell.length_b   1.000
_cell.length_c   1.000
_cell.angle_alpha   90.00
_cell.angle_beta   90.00
_cell.angle_gamma   90.00
#
_symmetry.space_group_name_H-M   'P 1'
#
loop_
_entity.id
_entity.type
_entity.pdbx_description
1 polymer ?
#
loop_
_entity_poly.entity_id
_entity_poly.type
_entity_poly.pdbx_seq_one_letter_code
_entity_poly.pdbx_strand_id
1 'polypeptide(L)'
;VTTRGASRHPPPGLERVSRVPEMASMLCPVARAGARASPAAARSASMKQKHATSTWRRRVHERRSVSVAASEDDRASPSTSSEGASKDTNSDGARVISRRGAFLNAAYLAVSLPLWRDVLHDLGYLHGAEDAPADLPAAPPGSGLRTATFAGGCFWCMEKPFDVLPGVLATTSGYAGPRESKPNPTYHEVGAGGTGYREAVQILFDPQIVSYETLLDVYWHQIDPSFPDRMFLDSGEQYSSAIFPNDATQLEEAMRSLEKVANANVFPSGVATKIEKTDFVFFPAEKYHQDYYKNNAARYGFYRALSGRDEFVQSVWGVDQWARYTAHDVK
;
A
#
# COMPACT_ATOMS: atom_id res chain seq x y z
N VAL A 1 -60.18 -19.18 -52.83
CA VAL A 1 -59.59 -20.31 -53.59
C VAL A 1 -58.15 -20.50 -53.12
N THR A 2 -57.75 -21.71 -52.71
CA THR A 2 -56.53 -21.91 -51.90
C THR A 2 -55.94 -23.32 -52.02
N THR A 3 -54.75 -23.45 -52.60
CA THR A 3 -53.79 -24.59 -52.52
C THR A 3 -52.39 -24.00 -52.82
N ARG A 4 -51.25 -24.30 -52.17
CA ARG A 4 -50.65 -25.44 -51.44
C ARG A 4 -50.06 -26.58 -52.28
N GLY A 5 -48.76 -26.84 -52.07
CA GLY A 5 -48.03 -28.09 -52.33
C GLY A 5 -46.82 -27.93 -53.29
N ALA A 6 -45.77 -28.75 -53.24
CA ALA A 6 -45.24 -29.65 -52.19
C ALA A 6 -43.80 -30.09 -52.57
N SER A 7 -43.00 -30.62 -51.63
CA SER A 7 -41.61 -31.08 -51.87
C SER A 7 -41.48 -32.60 -52.12
N ARG A 8 -40.34 -33.04 -52.69
CA ARG A 8 -39.73 -34.40 -52.54
C ARG A 8 -38.25 -34.44 -53.05
N HIS A 9 -37.52 -35.50 -52.67
CA HIS A 9 -36.06 -35.74 -52.84
C HIS A 9 -35.78 -36.92 -53.84
N PRO A 10 -34.66 -37.69 -53.77
CA PRO A 10 -33.19 -37.42 -53.73
C PRO A 10 -32.58 -37.91 -55.09
N PRO A 11 -31.49 -38.73 -55.28
CA PRO A 11 -30.23 -39.07 -54.55
C PRO A 11 -28.97 -38.92 -55.49
N PRO A 12 -27.87 -39.73 -55.41
CA PRO A 12 -26.87 -39.90 -54.35
C PRO A 12 -25.42 -39.50 -54.75
N GLY A 13 -24.51 -39.39 -53.77
CA GLY A 13 -23.13 -38.90 -53.95
C GLY A 13 -22.04 -39.90 -54.37
N LEU A 14 -20.77 -39.49 -54.18
CA LEU A 14 -19.56 -40.32 -54.20
C LEU A 14 -18.39 -39.64 -53.44
N GLU A 15 -17.31 -40.37 -53.16
CA GLU A 15 -16.30 -40.04 -52.14
C GLU A 15 -15.00 -39.43 -52.70
N ARG A 16 -14.30 -38.62 -51.87
CA ARG A 16 -12.90 -38.93 -51.49
C ARG A 16 -12.43 -38.21 -50.21
N VAL A 17 -11.40 -38.77 -49.55
CA VAL A 17 -10.80 -38.30 -48.30
C VAL A 17 -9.31 -37.98 -48.48
N SER A 18 -8.87 -36.83 -47.97
CA SER A 18 -7.48 -36.52 -47.56
C SER A 18 -7.49 -35.21 -46.75
N ARG A 19 -7.38 -35.24 -45.42
CA ARG A 19 -6.13 -35.23 -44.61
C ARG A 19 -5.36 -33.90 -44.65
N VAL A 20 -5.31 -33.26 -43.48
CA VAL A 20 -4.46 -32.13 -43.09
C VAL A 20 -3.00 -32.58 -42.98
N PRO A 21 -2.02 -31.68 -43.17
CA PRO A 21 -1.03 -31.53 -42.09
C PRO A 21 -0.77 -30.08 -41.67
N GLU A 22 -0.41 -29.97 -40.40
CA GLU A 22 0.03 -28.79 -39.65
C GLU A 22 1.49 -28.42 -39.98
N MET A 23 1.79 -27.11 -40.13
CA MET A 23 3.04 -26.44 -39.70
C MET A 23 2.72 -24.94 -39.49
N ALA A 24 3.07 -24.23 -38.41
CA ALA A 24 4.20 -24.23 -37.46
C ALA A 24 5.31 -23.20 -37.79
N SER A 25 5.45 -22.23 -36.88
CA SER A 25 6.61 -21.35 -36.60
C SER A 25 7.23 -20.50 -37.73
N MET A 26 7.18 -19.18 -37.54
CA MET A 26 8.21 -18.25 -38.03
C MET A 26 8.76 -17.41 -36.87
N LEU A 27 9.83 -17.90 -36.25
CA LEU A 27 10.69 -17.13 -35.35
C LEU A 27 11.82 -16.48 -36.17
N CYS A 28 12.10 -15.19 -35.95
CA CYS A 28 13.26 -14.54 -36.56
C CYS A 28 14.58 -15.07 -35.94
N PRO A 29 15.58 -15.45 -36.75
CA PRO A 29 16.84 -15.97 -36.25
C PRO A 29 17.78 -14.85 -35.76
N VAL A 30 18.45 -15.09 -34.63
CA VAL A 30 19.53 -14.23 -34.12
C VAL A 30 20.79 -14.41 -34.99
N ALA A 31 21.28 -13.33 -35.59
CA ALA A 31 22.59 -13.30 -36.23
C ALA A 31 23.70 -13.10 -35.18
N ARG A 32 24.66 -14.03 -35.10
CA ARG A 32 25.80 -13.99 -34.17
C ARG A 32 27.10 -14.20 -34.93
N ALA A 33 28.00 -13.21 -34.94
CA ALA A 33 29.28 -13.32 -35.65
C ALA A 33 30.43 -12.54 -34.99
N GLY A 34 31.63 -13.14 -35.02
CA GLY A 34 32.89 -12.41 -35.20
C GLY A 34 33.43 -11.58 -34.01
N ALA A 35 33.99 -12.23 -32.99
CA ALA A 35 34.88 -11.55 -32.05
C ALA A 35 36.26 -11.27 -32.67
N ARG A 36 36.86 -10.12 -32.32
CA ARG A 36 38.32 -9.93 -32.30
C ARG A 36 38.71 -9.14 -31.06
N ALA A 37 39.78 -9.56 -30.40
CA ALA A 37 40.34 -8.89 -29.23
C ALA A 37 41.85 -8.72 -29.42
N SER A 38 42.39 -7.57 -29.01
CA SER A 38 43.82 -7.34 -28.73
C SER A 38 43.98 -6.06 -27.90
N PRO A 39 45.08 -5.89 -27.13
CA PRO A 39 44.97 -5.27 -25.81
C PRO A 39 45.88 -4.04 -25.60
N ALA A 40 46.00 -3.67 -24.31
CA ALA A 40 47.03 -2.84 -23.67
C ALA A 40 46.81 -1.32 -23.61
N ALA A 41 46.41 -0.85 -22.42
CA ALA A 41 46.98 0.34 -21.78
C ALA A 41 46.66 0.38 -20.26
N ALA A 42 47.12 -0.60 -19.48
CA ALA A 42 47.06 -0.49 -18.03
C ALA A 42 48.10 0.53 -17.53
N ARG A 43 47.66 1.59 -16.84
CA ARG A 43 48.54 2.46 -16.03
C ARG A 43 48.01 2.57 -14.62
N SER A 44 48.87 2.29 -13.65
CA SER A 44 48.57 2.34 -12.23
C SER A 44 48.69 3.77 -11.68
N ALA A 45 47.73 4.16 -10.85
CA ALA A 45 47.81 5.33 -9.99
C ALA A 45 47.45 4.89 -8.57
N SER A 46 48.47 4.70 -7.72
CA SER A 46 48.28 4.34 -6.30
C SER A 46 48.04 5.61 -5.49
N MET A 47 46.90 5.69 -4.78
CA MET A 47 46.63 6.77 -3.83
C MET A 47 46.06 6.22 -2.52
N LYS A 48 46.55 6.75 -1.41
CA LYS A 48 46.49 6.08 -0.10
C LYS A 48 45.19 6.39 0.67
N GLN A 49 44.35 5.37 0.77
CA GLN A 49 43.86 4.82 2.05
C GLN A 49 43.72 5.81 3.23
N LYS A 50 42.48 6.19 3.55
CA LYS A 50 42.06 6.58 4.91
C LYS A 50 40.68 5.98 5.21
N HIS A 51 40.65 4.86 5.93
CA HIS A 51 39.40 4.34 6.50
C HIS A 51 39.13 5.04 7.85
N ALA A 52 37.90 5.50 8.05
CA ALA A 52 37.41 5.97 9.34
C ALA A 52 36.40 4.96 9.91
N THR A 53 36.89 3.90 10.54
CA THR A 53 36.06 2.88 11.21
C THR A 53 36.03 3.14 12.71
N SER A 54 34.93 3.70 13.21
CA SER A 54 34.72 3.99 14.63
C SER A 54 34.41 2.71 15.44
N THR A 55 35.41 2.19 16.15
CA THR A 55 35.33 0.94 16.92
C THR A 55 34.67 1.14 18.29
N TRP A 56 33.35 0.92 18.37
CA TRP A 56 32.64 0.81 19.66
C TRP A 56 32.74 -0.59 20.26
N ARG A 57 33.70 -0.81 21.18
CA ARG A 57 33.68 -1.97 22.10
C ARG A 57 34.20 -1.65 23.51
N ARG A 58 33.36 -2.01 24.49
CA ARG A 58 33.64 -2.38 25.89
C ARG A 58 34.54 -1.47 26.73
N ARG A 59 33.98 -0.98 27.84
CA ARG A 59 34.71 -0.77 29.10
C ARG A 59 34.03 -1.51 30.26
N VAL A 60 34.63 -2.66 30.60
CA VAL A 60 34.85 -3.19 31.96
C VAL A 60 33.63 -3.60 32.83
N HIS A 61 33.55 -4.90 33.12
CA HIS A 61 33.03 -5.42 34.40
C HIS A 61 34.09 -5.23 35.47
N GLU A 62 33.81 -4.57 36.60
CA GLU A 62 34.56 -4.83 37.84
C GLU A 62 33.83 -4.45 39.14
N ARG A 63 33.30 -5.46 39.83
CA ARG A 63 33.33 -5.68 41.31
C ARG A 63 32.60 -7.00 41.59
N ARG A 64 33.37 -8.06 41.87
CA ARG A 64 33.75 -8.52 43.22
C ARG A 64 32.62 -9.29 43.91
N SER A 65 32.70 -10.61 43.77
CA SER A 65 32.09 -11.56 44.70
C SER A 65 32.62 -11.35 46.12
N VAL A 66 31.72 -11.47 47.09
CA VAL A 66 32.06 -11.77 48.49
C VAL A 66 31.13 -12.89 48.94
N SER A 67 31.69 -14.09 49.10
CA SER A 67 31.01 -15.27 49.64
C SER A 67 31.78 -15.72 50.86
N VAL A 68 31.21 -15.55 52.05
CA VAL A 68 31.83 -15.93 53.32
C VAL A 68 30.81 -16.66 54.18
N ALA A 69 31.21 -17.84 54.66
CA ALA A 69 30.68 -18.64 55.76
C ALA A 69 29.16 -18.73 55.96
N ALA A 70 28.65 -19.97 55.90
CA ALA A 70 27.58 -20.36 56.79
C ALA A 70 28.13 -20.48 58.22
N SER A 71 27.28 -20.20 59.21
CA SER A 71 27.43 -20.66 60.58
C SER A 71 26.05 -21.04 61.08
N GLU A 72 25.86 -22.32 61.41
CA GLU A 72 24.72 -22.75 62.22
C GLU A 72 24.85 -22.14 63.62
N ASP A 73 23.74 -21.70 64.22
CA ASP A 73 23.46 -21.98 65.64
C ASP A 73 22.01 -21.63 66.03
N ASP A 74 21.26 -22.70 66.30
CA ASP A 74 20.46 -22.93 67.51
C ASP A 74 19.19 -22.13 67.90
N ARG A 75 18.26 -22.90 68.53
CA ARG A 75 17.21 -22.50 69.50
C ARG A 75 16.14 -21.46 69.14
N ALA A 76 14.93 -21.98 68.90
CA ALA A 76 13.86 -22.11 69.91
C ALA A 76 12.44 -21.69 69.46
N SER A 77 11.61 -22.70 69.16
CA SER A 77 10.15 -22.57 69.28
C SER A 77 9.72 -22.62 70.75
N PRO A 78 8.65 -21.91 71.13
CA PRO A 78 7.74 -22.37 72.17
C PRO A 78 6.36 -22.65 71.55
N SER A 79 6.02 -23.93 71.43
CA SER A 79 4.65 -24.36 71.15
C SER A 79 3.80 -24.30 72.41
N THR A 80 2.71 -23.54 72.42
CA THR A 80 1.62 -23.70 73.40
C THR A 80 0.29 -23.87 72.68
N SER A 81 -0.30 -25.05 72.83
CA SER A 81 -1.62 -25.41 72.35
C SER A 81 -2.67 -25.22 73.44
N SER A 82 -3.83 -24.65 73.11
CA SER A 82 -5.14 -25.19 73.50
C SER A 82 -6.31 -24.42 72.87
N GLU A 83 -7.18 -25.21 72.23
CA GLU A 83 -8.65 -25.12 72.16
C GLU A 83 -9.40 -23.79 72.39
N GLY A 84 -10.32 -23.48 71.45
CA GLY A 84 -11.29 -22.39 71.58
C GLY A 84 -12.19 -22.28 70.35
N ALA A 85 -13.16 -23.18 70.19
CA ALA A 85 -13.99 -23.25 68.98
C ALA A 85 -15.17 -22.24 68.99
N SER A 86 -15.35 -21.52 67.88
CA SER A 86 -16.66 -21.05 67.42
C SER A 86 -16.68 -20.92 65.90
N LYS A 87 -17.89 -20.94 65.34
CA LYS A 87 -18.17 -20.50 63.98
C LYS A 87 -17.94 -18.99 63.86
N ASP A 88 -17.63 -18.52 62.65
CA ASP A 88 -18.61 -17.72 61.90
C ASP A 88 -18.22 -17.60 60.41
N THR A 89 -18.91 -18.37 59.56
CA THR A 89 -18.75 -18.35 58.11
C THR A 89 -19.84 -17.50 57.46
N ASN A 90 -19.79 -16.18 57.67
CA ASN A 90 -20.31 -15.21 56.69
C ASN A 90 -19.88 -13.76 57.00
N SER A 91 -19.20 -13.13 56.05
CA SER A 91 -19.27 -11.67 55.86
C SER A 91 -18.93 -11.34 54.41
N ASP A 92 -19.88 -10.74 53.68
CA ASP A 92 -19.69 -10.38 52.28
C ASP A 92 -18.61 -9.30 52.15
N GLY A 93 -17.47 -9.66 51.56
CA GLY A 93 -16.29 -8.82 51.38
C GLY A 93 -16.43 -7.71 50.33
N ALA A 94 -17.59 -7.03 50.31
CA ALA A 94 -17.89 -5.93 49.40
C ALA A 94 -16.98 -4.71 49.68
N ARG A 95 -15.80 -4.68 49.04
CA ARG A 95 -14.86 -3.55 49.11
C ARG A 95 -15.55 -2.26 48.66
N VAL A 96 -15.86 -1.39 49.62
CA VAL A 96 -16.42 -0.06 49.38
C VAL A 96 -15.40 0.78 48.61
N ILE A 97 -15.59 0.90 47.29
CA ILE A 97 -14.73 1.72 46.44
C ILE A 97 -14.94 3.19 46.82
N SER A 98 -13.88 3.86 47.30
CA SER A 98 -13.96 5.27 47.66
C SER A 98 -14.29 6.14 46.45
N ARG A 99 -14.96 7.29 46.63
CA ARG A 99 -15.32 8.19 45.52
C ARG A 99 -14.11 8.58 44.64
N ARG A 100 -12.91 8.69 45.22
CA ARG A 100 -11.66 8.93 44.47
C ARG A 100 -11.21 7.70 43.68
N GLY A 101 -11.28 6.51 44.27
CA GLY A 101 -10.97 5.25 43.56
C GLY A 101 -11.95 4.98 42.42
N ALA A 102 -13.24 5.26 42.62
CA ALA A 102 -14.26 5.15 41.58
C ALA A 102 -13.99 6.13 40.42
N PHE A 103 -13.59 7.36 40.71
CA PHE A 103 -13.25 8.36 39.69
C PHE A 103 -11.98 8.00 38.91
N LEU A 104 -10.94 7.48 39.58
CA LEU A 104 -9.72 7.02 38.92
C LEU A 104 -9.98 5.77 38.05
N ASN A 105 -10.77 4.81 38.54
CA ASN A 105 -11.17 3.64 37.76
C ASN A 105 -12.04 4.04 36.55
N ALA A 106 -12.95 4.99 36.70
CA ALA A 106 -13.76 5.51 35.61
C ALA A 106 -12.90 6.25 34.56
N ALA A 107 -11.93 7.07 34.98
CA ALA A 107 -10.99 7.73 34.09
C ALA A 107 -10.08 6.72 33.35
N TYR A 108 -9.58 5.70 34.05
CA TYR A 108 -8.81 4.62 33.44
C TYR A 108 -9.64 3.88 32.39
N LEU A 109 -10.87 3.46 32.73
CA LEU A 109 -11.76 2.78 31.79
C LEU A 109 -12.18 3.66 30.61
N ALA A 110 -12.43 4.96 30.83
CA ALA A 110 -12.77 5.90 29.77
C ALA A 110 -11.63 6.13 28.75
N VAL A 111 -10.37 5.90 29.14
CA VAL A 111 -9.21 5.93 28.24
C VAL A 111 -8.90 4.54 27.68
N SER A 112 -8.99 3.49 28.49
CA SER A 112 -8.62 2.14 28.08
C SER A 112 -9.66 1.47 27.20
N LEU A 113 -10.97 1.73 27.38
CA LEU A 113 -12.01 1.08 26.59
C LEU A 113 -12.02 1.54 25.11
N PRO A 114 -11.83 2.82 24.77
CA PRO A 114 -11.57 3.23 23.38
C PRO A 114 -10.30 2.56 22.82
N LEU A 115 -9.17 2.61 23.53
CA LEU A 115 -7.94 1.96 23.09
C LEU A 115 -8.10 0.44 22.85
N TRP A 116 -8.80 -0.27 23.73
CA TRP A 116 -9.08 -1.70 23.55
C TRP A 116 -10.11 -1.97 22.45
N ARG A 117 -11.10 -1.09 22.24
CA ARG A 117 -12.02 -1.17 21.09
C ARG A 117 -11.23 -1.03 19.79
N ASP A 118 -10.39 -0.01 19.69
CA ASP A 118 -9.62 0.31 18.49
C ASP A 118 -8.59 -0.80 18.20
N VAL A 119 -7.95 -1.37 19.23
CA VAL A 119 -7.10 -2.56 19.09
C VAL A 119 -7.89 -3.81 18.66
N LEU A 120 -9.12 -4.02 19.16
CA LEU A 120 -9.97 -5.13 18.72
C LEU A 120 -10.51 -4.93 17.30
N HIS A 121 -10.63 -3.68 16.83
CA HIS A 121 -11.01 -3.31 15.47
C HIS A 121 -9.84 -3.51 14.49
N ASP A 122 -8.64 -2.99 14.81
CA ASP A 122 -7.39 -3.24 14.05
C ASP A 122 -7.02 -4.75 13.99
N LEU A 123 -7.60 -5.59 14.86
CA LEU A 123 -7.47 -7.05 14.88
C LEU A 123 -8.68 -7.81 14.28
N GLY A 124 -9.70 -7.13 13.75
CA GLY A 124 -10.87 -7.76 13.12
C GLY A 124 -11.83 -8.50 14.07
N TYR A 125 -11.75 -8.27 15.38
CA TYR A 125 -12.70 -8.82 16.37
C TYR A 125 -13.96 -7.98 16.54
N LEU A 126 -13.90 -6.69 16.15
CA LEU A 126 -15.05 -5.80 16.03
C LEU A 126 -15.17 -5.36 14.58
N HIS A 127 -16.39 -5.34 14.07
CA HIS A 127 -16.73 -4.79 12.75
C HIS A 127 -17.82 -3.74 12.94
N GLY A 128 -17.66 -2.58 12.30
CA GLY A 128 -18.58 -1.44 12.36
C GLY A 128 -19.24 -1.11 11.02
N ALA A 129 -19.80 0.10 10.92
CA ALA A 129 -20.26 0.66 9.65
C ALA A 129 -19.09 1.29 8.85
N GLU A 130 -17.98 1.52 9.55
CA GLU A 130 -16.69 2.00 9.05
C GLU A 130 -15.92 0.97 8.22
N ASP A 131 -16.15 -0.35 8.43
CA ASP A 131 -15.58 -1.44 7.61
C ASP A 131 -16.33 -1.69 6.31
N ALA A 132 -17.48 -1.03 6.09
CA ALA A 132 -18.14 -1.10 4.80
C ALA A 132 -17.27 -0.37 3.74
N PRO A 133 -17.17 -0.90 2.51
CA PRO A 133 -16.57 -0.18 1.39
C PRO A 133 -17.18 1.23 1.24
N ALA A 134 -16.34 2.21 0.90
CA ALA A 134 -16.79 3.57 0.68
C ALA A 134 -17.68 3.69 -0.57
N ASP A 135 -18.54 4.71 -0.57
CA ASP A 135 -19.42 5.00 -1.70
C ASP A 135 -18.59 5.68 -2.81
N LEU A 136 -18.45 5.03 -3.97
CA LEU A 136 -17.63 5.53 -5.09
C LEU A 136 -18.38 6.67 -5.83
N PRO A 137 -17.83 7.91 -5.90
CA PRO A 137 -18.53 9.05 -6.49
C PRO A 137 -18.60 8.92 -8.03
N ALA A 138 -19.78 8.52 -8.54
CA ALA A 138 -20.02 8.41 -9.97
C ALA A 138 -20.23 9.78 -10.64
N ALA A 139 -19.56 10.00 -11.77
CA ALA A 139 -19.80 11.15 -12.64
C ALA A 139 -21.27 11.16 -13.13
N PRO A 140 -22.04 12.25 -12.95
CA PRO A 140 -23.40 12.33 -13.50
C PRO A 140 -23.38 12.20 -15.04
N PRO A 141 -24.31 11.44 -15.66
CA PRO A 141 -24.34 11.28 -17.11
C PRO A 141 -24.39 12.61 -17.86
N GLY A 142 -23.46 12.81 -18.79
CA GLY A 142 -23.35 14.06 -19.57
C GLY A 142 -22.63 15.22 -18.88
N SER A 143 -22.11 15.05 -17.65
CA SER A 143 -21.38 16.11 -16.92
C SER A 143 -20.01 16.49 -17.52
N GLY A 144 -19.42 15.64 -18.37
CA GLY A 144 -18.09 15.85 -18.94
C GLY A 144 -16.92 15.54 -17.98
N LEU A 145 -17.20 15.27 -16.70
CA LEU A 145 -16.22 14.82 -15.71
C LEU A 145 -15.57 13.50 -16.14
N ARG A 146 -14.32 13.29 -15.73
CA ARG A 146 -13.55 12.06 -16.02
C ARG A 146 -12.92 11.49 -14.74
N THR A 147 -12.58 10.21 -14.79
CA THR A 147 -11.86 9.50 -13.72
C THR A 147 -10.40 9.29 -14.09
N ALA A 148 -9.51 9.26 -13.11
CA ALA A 148 -8.11 8.84 -13.21
C ALA A 148 -7.80 7.86 -12.08
N THR A 149 -6.99 6.82 -12.31
CA THR A 149 -6.69 5.79 -11.30
C THR A 149 -5.19 5.50 -11.26
N PHE A 150 -4.58 5.64 -10.07
CA PHE A 150 -3.13 5.52 -9.88
C PHE A 150 -2.76 4.75 -8.61
N ALA A 151 -1.80 3.83 -8.69
CA ALA A 151 -1.15 3.15 -7.57
C ALA A 151 0.27 3.68 -7.35
N GLY A 152 0.66 3.89 -6.10
CA GLY A 152 1.89 4.62 -5.74
C GLY A 152 2.32 4.42 -4.29
N GLY A 153 2.32 3.18 -3.82
CA GLY A 153 2.45 2.83 -2.40
C GLY A 153 1.20 3.20 -1.60
N CYS A 154 1.34 3.28 -0.28
CA CYS A 154 0.24 3.56 0.65
C CYS A 154 -0.73 4.65 0.14
N PHE A 155 -1.99 4.30 -0.06
CA PHE A 155 -3.00 5.20 -0.64
C PHE A 155 -3.25 6.47 0.17
N TRP A 156 -3.10 6.44 1.50
CA TRP A 156 -3.19 7.62 2.37
C TRP A 156 -2.16 8.71 2.02
N CYS A 157 -1.01 8.32 1.46
CA CYS A 157 0.02 9.24 0.99
C CYS A 157 -0.24 9.76 -0.44
N MET A 158 -1.06 9.06 -1.22
CA MET A 158 -1.41 9.38 -2.62
C MET A 158 -2.71 10.18 -2.75
N GLU A 159 -3.64 10.03 -1.80
CA GLU A 159 -4.92 10.75 -1.72
C GLU A 159 -4.72 12.28 -1.63
N LYS A 160 -4.13 12.74 -0.51
CA LYS A 160 -3.86 14.17 -0.21
C LYS A 160 -3.30 15.00 -1.37
N PRO A 161 -2.29 14.54 -2.13
CA PRO A 161 -1.75 15.26 -3.29
C PRO A 161 -2.76 15.70 -4.36
N PHE A 162 -3.80 14.90 -4.63
CA PHE A 162 -4.82 15.23 -5.63
C PHE A 162 -6.02 15.97 -5.03
N ASP A 163 -6.36 15.63 -3.77
CA ASP A 163 -7.47 16.17 -2.97
C ASP A 163 -7.41 17.69 -2.75
N VAL A 164 -6.24 18.31 -2.97
CA VAL A 164 -6.02 19.77 -2.87
C VAL A 164 -5.91 20.49 -4.23
N LEU A 165 -6.07 19.78 -5.36
CA LEU A 165 -5.93 20.36 -6.70
C LEU A 165 -7.23 21.03 -7.17
N PRO A 166 -7.20 22.27 -7.66
CA PRO A 166 -8.34 22.87 -8.35
C PRO A 166 -8.77 21.98 -9.53
N GLY A 167 -10.07 21.70 -9.64
CA GLY A 167 -10.61 20.84 -10.69
C GLY A 167 -10.68 19.34 -10.34
N VAL A 168 -10.10 18.90 -9.22
CA VAL A 168 -10.48 17.61 -8.59
C VAL A 168 -11.75 17.82 -7.77
N LEU A 169 -12.72 16.92 -7.93
CA LEU A 169 -14.02 16.96 -7.23
C LEU A 169 -14.09 15.94 -6.10
N ALA A 170 -13.39 14.81 -6.23
CA ALA A 170 -13.25 13.80 -5.19
C ALA A 170 -12.02 12.93 -5.43
N THR A 171 -11.40 12.48 -4.34
CA THR A 171 -10.47 11.34 -4.32
C THR A 171 -11.12 10.18 -3.57
N THR A 172 -10.75 8.95 -3.91
CA THR A 172 -11.21 7.74 -3.20
C THR A 172 -10.07 6.74 -3.14
N SER A 173 -9.65 6.38 -1.93
CA SER A 173 -8.68 5.33 -1.67
C SER A 173 -9.32 3.95 -1.93
N GLY A 174 -8.59 3.03 -2.56
CA GLY A 174 -9.12 1.73 -2.95
C GLY A 174 -8.12 0.78 -3.59
N TYR A 175 -8.66 -0.25 -4.25
CA TYR A 175 -7.92 -1.41 -4.75
C TYR A 175 -8.10 -1.54 -6.26
N ALA A 176 -7.03 -1.32 -7.02
CA ALA A 176 -7.02 -1.42 -8.49
C ALA A 176 -6.29 -2.68 -8.96
N GLY A 177 -6.90 -3.44 -9.89
CA GLY A 177 -6.34 -4.71 -10.36
C GLY A 177 -7.05 -5.29 -11.59
N PRO A 178 -6.60 -6.45 -12.11
CA PRO A 178 -7.22 -7.12 -13.27
C PRO A 178 -8.69 -7.46 -13.04
N ARG A 179 -9.53 -7.42 -14.09
CA ARG A 179 -10.97 -7.72 -13.98
C ARG A 179 -11.26 -9.15 -13.50
N GLU A 180 -10.32 -10.07 -13.74
CA GLU A 180 -10.42 -11.49 -13.37
C GLU A 180 -10.03 -11.77 -11.90
N SER A 181 -9.52 -10.79 -11.15
CA SER A 181 -9.21 -10.93 -9.73
C SER A 181 -10.47 -11.04 -8.86
N LYS A 182 -10.31 -11.53 -7.62
CA LYS A 182 -11.42 -11.70 -6.65
C LYS A 182 -12.22 -10.38 -6.50
N PRO A 183 -13.55 -10.37 -6.69
CA PRO A 183 -14.35 -9.17 -6.48
C PRO A 183 -14.46 -8.83 -4.99
N ASN A 184 -14.61 -7.53 -4.68
CA ASN A 184 -14.71 -7.00 -3.31
C ASN A 184 -13.58 -7.52 -2.38
N PRO A 185 -12.30 -7.24 -2.70
CA PRO A 185 -11.19 -7.54 -1.79
C PRO A 185 -11.26 -6.63 -0.55
N THR A 186 -10.83 -7.12 0.61
CA THR A 186 -10.69 -6.30 1.83
C THR A 186 -9.24 -5.84 2.04
N TYR A 187 -9.03 -4.83 2.87
CA TYR A 187 -7.70 -4.34 3.24
C TYR A 187 -6.76 -5.46 3.70
N HIS A 188 -7.24 -6.36 4.56
CA HIS A 188 -6.44 -7.48 5.05
C HIS A 188 -6.04 -8.47 3.94
N GLU A 189 -6.86 -8.67 2.92
CA GLU A 189 -6.53 -9.53 1.78
C GLU A 189 -5.53 -8.87 0.84
N VAL A 190 -5.69 -7.56 0.56
CA VAL A 190 -4.74 -6.82 -0.30
C VAL A 190 -3.40 -6.64 0.41
N GLY A 191 -3.42 -6.26 1.70
CA GLY A 191 -2.23 -6.09 2.53
C GLY A 191 -1.44 -7.38 2.75
N ALA A 192 -2.08 -8.55 2.72
CA ALA A 192 -1.41 -9.86 2.72
C ALA A 192 -0.74 -10.20 1.37
N GLY A 193 -1.10 -9.52 0.28
CA GLY A 193 -0.57 -9.71 -1.06
C GLY A 193 -1.16 -10.92 -1.82
N GLY A 194 -0.70 -11.12 -3.06
CA GLY A 194 -1.09 -12.26 -3.90
C GLY A 194 -2.48 -12.17 -4.55
N THR A 195 -3.25 -11.12 -4.30
CA THR A 195 -4.60 -10.91 -4.87
C THR A 195 -4.62 -10.29 -6.28
N GLY A 196 -3.47 -9.77 -6.74
CA GLY A 196 -3.34 -9.00 -7.98
C GLY A 196 -3.81 -7.55 -7.89
N TYR A 197 -4.31 -7.10 -6.73
CA TYR A 197 -4.66 -5.71 -6.47
C TYR A 197 -3.49 -4.89 -5.96
N ARG A 198 -3.55 -3.59 -6.22
CA ARG A 198 -2.68 -2.56 -5.63
C ARG A 198 -3.50 -1.51 -4.91
N GLU A 199 -2.96 -0.97 -3.83
CA GLU A 199 -3.47 0.26 -3.24
C GLU A 199 -3.36 1.38 -4.27
N ALA A 200 -4.49 2.02 -4.53
CA ALA A 200 -4.65 3.03 -5.55
C ALA A 200 -5.59 4.13 -5.06
N VAL A 201 -5.46 5.31 -5.65
CA VAL A 201 -6.46 6.37 -5.56
C VAL A 201 -7.19 6.47 -6.91
N GLN A 202 -8.51 6.54 -6.85
CA GLN A 202 -9.34 7.01 -7.96
C GLN A 202 -9.69 8.48 -7.74
N ILE A 203 -9.59 9.28 -8.80
CA ILE A 203 -9.74 10.74 -8.79
C ILE A 203 -10.85 11.09 -9.77
N LEU A 204 -11.91 11.74 -9.31
CA LEU A 204 -12.94 12.34 -10.15
C LEU A 204 -12.58 13.81 -10.41
N PHE A 205 -12.45 14.21 -11.67
CA PHE A 205 -11.97 15.55 -12.05
C PHE A 205 -12.73 16.17 -13.23
N ASP A 206 -12.71 17.49 -13.31
CA ASP A 206 -13.20 18.27 -14.45
C ASP A 206 -12.05 18.53 -15.45
N PRO A 207 -12.08 17.94 -16.66
CA PRO A 207 -11.04 18.13 -17.67
C PRO A 207 -10.97 19.54 -18.29
N GLN A 208 -11.95 20.41 -18.01
CA GLN A 208 -11.90 21.83 -18.35
C GLN A 208 -11.03 22.63 -17.38
N ILE A 209 -10.88 22.17 -16.13
CA ILE A 209 -10.16 22.88 -15.07
C ILE A 209 -8.74 22.29 -14.89
N VAL A 210 -8.61 20.97 -14.83
CA VAL A 210 -7.33 20.26 -14.66
C VAL A 210 -7.17 19.15 -15.72
N SER A 211 -5.98 19.01 -16.30
CA SER A 211 -5.73 18.00 -17.35
C SER A 211 -5.26 16.67 -16.75
N TYR A 212 -5.41 15.58 -17.52
CA TYR A 212 -4.89 14.26 -17.10
C TYR A 212 -3.36 14.28 -17.06
N GLU A 213 -2.70 15.05 -17.93
CA GLU A 213 -1.26 15.28 -17.87
C GLU A 213 -0.82 16.05 -16.61
N THR A 214 -1.63 16.99 -16.09
CA THR A 214 -1.38 17.62 -14.77
C THR A 214 -1.49 16.60 -13.64
N LEU A 215 -2.50 15.71 -13.68
CA LEU A 215 -2.63 14.62 -12.69
C LEU A 215 -1.46 13.62 -12.80
N LEU A 216 -0.99 13.31 -14.00
CA LEU A 216 0.22 12.50 -14.21
C LEU A 216 1.47 13.21 -13.68
N ASP A 217 1.66 14.51 -13.91
CA ASP A 217 2.80 15.26 -13.36
C ASP A 217 2.79 15.22 -11.83
N VAL A 218 1.63 15.47 -11.18
CA VAL A 218 1.47 15.32 -9.73
C VAL A 218 1.80 13.90 -9.27
N TYR A 219 1.29 12.87 -9.94
CA TYR A 219 1.58 11.46 -9.64
C TYR A 219 3.09 11.17 -9.62
N TRP A 220 3.81 11.54 -10.68
CA TRP A 220 5.25 11.33 -10.79
C TRP A 220 6.06 12.07 -9.70
N HIS A 221 5.52 13.15 -9.14
CA HIS A 221 6.16 13.85 -8.02
C HIS A 221 5.92 13.19 -6.65
N GLN A 222 4.99 12.24 -6.51
CA GLN A 222 4.70 11.58 -5.23
C GLN A 222 5.41 10.24 -5.00
N ILE A 223 5.96 9.62 -6.04
CA ILE A 223 6.44 8.24 -6.01
C ILE A 223 7.94 8.12 -6.26
N ASP A 224 8.56 7.08 -5.72
CA ASP A 224 9.86 6.57 -6.15
C ASP A 224 9.63 5.38 -7.11
N PRO A 225 9.68 5.58 -8.43
CA PRO A 225 9.46 4.50 -9.38
C PRO A 225 10.68 3.59 -9.56
N SER A 226 11.76 3.78 -8.79
CA SER A 226 13.02 3.01 -8.94
C SER A 226 12.89 1.51 -8.66
N PHE A 227 11.78 1.07 -8.05
CA PHE A 227 11.58 -0.32 -7.59
C PHE A 227 10.25 -0.91 -8.09
N PRO A 228 10.22 -2.19 -8.49
CA PRO A 228 9.04 -2.82 -9.10
C PRO A 228 8.01 -3.37 -8.10
N ASP A 229 8.40 -3.54 -6.83
CA ASP A 229 7.71 -4.37 -5.82
C ASP A 229 7.67 -3.73 -4.43
N ARG A 230 7.94 -2.43 -4.31
CA ARG A 230 7.90 -1.66 -3.06
C ARG A 230 7.72 -0.17 -3.34
N MET A 231 7.37 0.58 -2.30
CA MET A 231 7.29 2.04 -2.33
C MET A 231 7.63 2.59 -0.95
N PHE A 232 8.76 3.28 -0.82
CA PHE A 232 9.26 3.80 0.47
C PHE A 232 9.37 2.71 1.55
N LEU A 233 8.65 2.81 2.68
CA LEU A 233 8.65 1.77 3.72
C LEU A 233 7.82 0.54 3.31
N ASP A 234 6.82 0.73 2.45
CA ASP A 234 5.85 -0.30 2.05
C ASP A 234 6.50 -1.29 1.07
N SER A 235 6.25 -2.60 1.24
CA SER A 235 6.88 -3.66 0.42
C SER A 235 5.89 -4.75 0.06
N GLY A 236 5.89 -5.18 -1.20
CA GLY A 236 4.91 -6.07 -1.83
C GLY A 236 4.31 -5.46 -3.10
N GLU A 237 3.84 -6.31 -4.04
CA GLU A 237 3.24 -5.83 -5.29
C GLU A 237 2.03 -4.92 -5.06
N GLN A 238 1.29 -5.11 -3.95
CA GLN A 238 0.16 -4.27 -3.58
C GLN A 238 0.54 -2.79 -3.35
N TYR A 239 1.82 -2.50 -3.13
CA TYR A 239 2.36 -1.13 -2.99
C TYR A 239 3.17 -0.66 -4.21
N SER A 240 3.32 -1.50 -5.24
CA SER A 240 4.08 -1.14 -6.45
C SER A 240 3.42 -0.02 -7.26
N SER A 241 4.23 0.75 -8.01
CA SER A 241 3.72 1.86 -8.81
C SER A 241 3.07 1.38 -10.11
N ALA A 242 1.84 1.83 -10.37
CA ALA A 242 1.13 1.58 -11.61
C ALA A 242 0.15 2.72 -11.97
N ILE A 243 -0.05 2.94 -13.27
CA ILE A 243 -1.08 3.81 -13.82
C ILE A 243 -2.14 2.91 -14.48
N PHE A 244 -3.42 3.16 -14.20
CA PHE A 244 -4.56 2.41 -14.74
C PHE A 244 -5.41 3.34 -15.63
N PRO A 245 -5.20 3.34 -16.96
CA PRO A 245 -5.88 4.26 -17.86
C PRO A 245 -7.32 3.81 -18.12
N ASN A 246 -8.30 4.72 -17.99
CA ASN A 246 -9.72 4.38 -18.15
C ASN A 246 -10.14 4.26 -19.63
N ASP A 247 -9.38 4.86 -20.54
CA ASP A 247 -9.62 4.85 -21.99
C ASP A 247 -8.31 4.90 -22.80
N ALA A 248 -8.43 4.83 -24.13
CA ALA A 248 -7.28 4.83 -25.04
C ALA A 248 -6.53 6.17 -25.10
N THR A 249 -7.17 7.30 -24.76
CA THR A 249 -6.55 8.62 -24.70
C THR A 249 -5.69 8.73 -23.45
N GLN A 250 -6.20 8.30 -22.29
CA GLN A 250 -5.41 8.17 -21.06
C GLN A 250 -4.25 7.19 -21.23
N LEU A 251 -4.42 6.10 -22.00
CA LEU A 251 -3.33 5.16 -22.28
C LEU A 251 -2.18 5.84 -23.04
N GLU A 252 -2.49 6.61 -24.09
CA GLU A 252 -1.48 7.35 -24.85
C GLU A 252 -0.82 8.45 -24.00
N GLU A 253 -1.60 9.23 -23.26
CA GLU A 253 -1.11 10.31 -22.38
C GLU A 253 -0.22 9.75 -21.24
N ALA A 254 -0.61 8.62 -20.64
CA ALA A 254 0.18 7.92 -19.63
C ALA A 254 1.51 7.40 -20.19
N MET A 255 1.49 6.73 -21.35
CA MET A 255 2.71 6.27 -22.04
C MET A 255 3.65 7.43 -22.40
N ARG A 256 3.09 8.54 -22.91
CA ARG A 256 3.84 9.77 -23.23
C ARG A 256 4.46 10.40 -21.98
N SER A 257 3.78 10.34 -20.83
CA SER A 257 4.32 10.83 -19.56
C SER A 257 5.45 9.94 -19.01
N LEU A 258 5.34 8.62 -19.14
CA LEU A 258 6.38 7.66 -18.78
C LEU A 258 7.65 7.90 -19.62
N GLU A 259 7.50 8.12 -20.93
CA GLU A 259 8.62 8.48 -21.81
C GLU A 259 9.26 9.83 -21.41
N LYS A 260 8.45 10.88 -21.15
CA LYS A 260 8.93 12.19 -20.66
C LYS A 260 9.78 12.02 -19.39
N VAL A 261 9.31 11.23 -18.42
CA VAL A 261 9.97 11.02 -17.12
C VAL A 261 11.24 10.18 -17.24
N ALA A 262 11.22 9.10 -18.04
CA ALA A 262 12.41 8.31 -18.31
C ALA A 262 13.51 9.14 -19.02
N ASN A 263 13.14 9.92 -20.03
CA ASN A 263 14.07 10.78 -20.77
C ASN A 263 14.58 11.98 -19.96
N ALA A 264 13.85 12.42 -18.93
CA ALA A 264 14.31 13.46 -18.01
C ALA A 264 15.43 12.99 -17.06
N ASN A 265 15.69 11.67 -16.97
CA ASN A 265 16.76 11.06 -16.16
C ASN A 265 16.75 11.52 -14.68
N VAL A 266 15.56 11.80 -14.13
CA VAL A 266 15.37 12.21 -12.73
C VAL A 266 15.60 11.04 -11.76
N PHE A 267 15.34 9.81 -12.21
CA PHE A 267 15.48 8.58 -11.43
C PHE A 267 16.65 7.74 -11.98
N PRO A 268 17.86 7.79 -11.37
CA PRO A 268 19.05 7.14 -11.94
C PRO A 268 19.00 5.61 -12.01
N SER A 269 18.06 4.99 -11.27
CA SER A 269 17.77 3.54 -11.32
C SER A 269 16.77 3.15 -12.41
N GLY A 270 16.21 4.12 -13.15
CA GLY A 270 15.14 3.90 -14.13
C GLY A 270 13.73 4.04 -13.54
N VAL A 271 12.73 3.63 -14.32
CA VAL A 271 11.30 3.76 -14.00
C VAL A 271 10.65 2.38 -14.15
N ALA A 272 10.26 1.77 -13.03
CA ALA A 272 9.65 0.44 -12.96
C ALA A 272 8.11 0.46 -12.96
N THR A 273 7.51 1.65 -12.97
CA THR A 273 6.05 1.87 -12.98
C THR A 273 5.39 1.22 -14.19
N LYS A 274 4.35 0.42 -13.92
CA LYS A 274 3.56 -0.26 -14.97
C LYS A 274 2.50 0.69 -15.52
N ILE A 275 2.34 0.73 -16.85
CA ILE A 275 1.09 1.20 -17.47
C ILE A 275 0.24 -0.05 -17.67
N GLU A 276 -0.84 -0.18 -16.90
CA GLU A 276 -1.72 -1.34 -16.96
C GLU A 276 -2.71 -1.24 -18.13
N LYS A 277 -3.38 -2.36 -18.44
CA LYS A 277 -4.43 -2.37 -19.46
C LYS A 277 -5.64 -1.56 -19.02
N THR A 278 -6.39 -1.04 -20.00
CA THR A 278 -7.68 -0.37 -19.76
C THR A 278 -8.76 -1.31 -19.21
N ASP A 279 -8.59 -2.63 -19.34
CA ASP A 279 -9.49 -3.61 -18.74
C ASP A 279 -9.06 -3.98 -17.30
N PHE A 280 -9.34 -3.06 -16.38
CA PHE A 280 -9.13 -3.23 -14.94
C PHE A 280 -10.43 -3.01 -14.16
N VAL A 281 -10.40 -3.30 -12.87
CA VAL A 281 -11.45 -2.96 -11.91
C VAL A 281 -10.86 -2.18 -10.73
N PHE A 282 -11.68 -1.29 -10.17
CA PHE A 282 -11.39 -0.54 -8.95
C PHE A 282 -12.48 -0.84 -7.92
N PHE A 283 -12.08 -1.22 -6.71
CA PHE A 283 -12.98 -1.34 -5.56
C PHE A 283 -12.62 -0.24 -4.54
N PRO A 284 -13.56 0.60 -4.08
CA PRO A 284 -13.29 1.55 -3.01
C PRO A 284 -12.94 0.80 -1.72
N ALA A 285 -11.93 1.29 -0.99
CA ALA A 285 -11.57 0.75 0.31
C ALA A 285 -12.63 1.07 1.37
N GLU A 286 -12.55 0.35 2.48
CA GLU A 286 -13.34 0.53 3.69
C GLU A 286 -13.35 2.01 4.14
N LYS A 287 -14.48 2.49 4.67
CA LYS A 287 -14.71 3.91 4.97
C LYS A 287 -13.67 4.53 5.91
N TYR A 288 -13.06 3.75 6.79
CA TYR A 288 -11.97 4.22 7.66
C TYR A 288 -10.65 4.55 6.93
N HIS A 289 -10.44 4.08 5.70
CA HIS A 289 -9.28 4.45 4.87
C HIS A 289 -9.45 5.77 4.11
N GLN A 290 -10.68 6.26 3.93
CA GLN A 290 -10.95 7.49 3.19
C GLN A 290 -10.61 8.71 4.04
N ASP A 291 -10.10 9.77 3.40
CA ASP A 291 -9.70 11.02 4.07
C ASP A 291 -8.71 10.77 5.22
N TYR A 292 -7.93 9.67 5.19
CA TYR A 292 -7.20 9.19 6.38
C TYR A 292 -6.19 10.22 6.91
N TYR A 293 -5.58 10.99 6.00
CA TYR A 293 -4.66 12.06 6.37
C TYR A 293 -5.35 13.25 7.07
N LYS A 294 -6.66 13.45 6.83
CA LYS A 294 -7.52 14.43 7.54
C LYS A 294 -7.99 13.83 8.87
N ASN A 295 -8.61 12.65 8.81
CA ASN A 295 -9.33 12.00 9.91
C ASN A 295 -8.40 11.44 11.00
N ASN A 296 -7.23 10.91 10.61
CA ASN A 296 -6.25 10.27 11.49
C ASN A 296 -4.92 11.05 11.53
N ALA A 297 -4.97 12.38 11.39
CA ALA A 297 -3.81 13.26 11.15
C ALA A 297 -2.56 13.00 12.03
N ALA A 298 -2.73 12.60 13.28
CA ALA A 298 -1.60 12.24 14.16
C ALA A 298 -0.95 10.88 13.81
N ARG A 299 -1.76 9.83 13.58
CA ARG A 299 -1.28 8.49 13.17
C ARG A 299 -0.71 8.54 11.75
N TYR A 300 -1.38 9.25 10.84
CA TYR A 300 -0.89 9.56 9.49
C TYR A 300 0.42 10.37 9.53
N GLY A 301 0.50 11.44 10.33
CA GLY A 301 1.69 12.30 10.39
C GLY A 301 2.93 11.55 10.88
N PHE A 302 2.78 10.69 11.89
CA PHE A 302 3.85 9.82 12.37
C PHE A 302 4.29 8.79 11.30
N TYR A 303 3.33 8.15 10.63
CA TYR A 303 3.59 7.22 9.53
C TYR A 303 4.33 7.90 8.36
N ARG A 304 3.82 9.06 7.90
CA ARG A 304 4.41 9.84 6.80
C ARG A 304 5.84 10.25 7.11
N ALA A 305 6.11 10.79 8.30
CA ALA A 305 7.44 11.22 8.74
C ALA A 305 8.44 10.06 8.97
N LEU A 306 7.98 8.81 9.02
CA LEU A 306 8.85 7.62 9.05
C LEU A 306 8.97 6.92 7.70
N SER A 307 8.24 7.36 6.68
CA SER A 307 8.21 6.68 5.38
C SER A 307 9.48 6.88 4.56
N GLY A 308 10.14 8.04 4.67
CA GLY A 308 11.18 8.46 3.71
C GLY A 308 10.61 9.13 2.45
N ARG A 309 9.28 9.25 2.32
CA ARG A 309 8.63 9.85 1.14
C ARG A 309 8.88 11.35 1.06
N ASP A 310 8.76 12.09 2.17
CA ASP A 310 8.99 13.54 2.15
C ASP A 310 10.46 13.89 1.93
N GLU A 311 11.38 13.08 2.49
CA GLU A 311 12.82 13.18 2.28
C GLU A 311 13.21 12.90 0.82
N PHE A 312 12.66 11.83 0.22
CA PHE A 312 12.83 11.53 -1.20
C PHE A 312 12.34 12.69 -2.06
N VAL A 313 11.08 13.08 -1.86
CA VAL A 313 10.41 14.13 -2.63
C VAL A 313 11.17 15.46 -2.51
N GLN A 314 11.63 15.83 -1.32
CA GLN A 314 12.49 17.01 -1.12
C GLN A 314 13.84 16.88 -1.83
N SER A 315 14.48 15.71 -1.82
CA SER A 315 15.79 15.50 -2.45
C SER A 315 15.75 15.49 -3.98
N VAL A 316 14.63 15.08 -4.58
CA VAL A 316 14.43 14.98 -6.04
C VAL A 316 13.82 16.26 -6.62
N TRP A 317 12.85 16.87 -5.94
CA TRP A 317 12.02 17.95 -6.48
C TRP A 317 12.12 19.29 -5.73
N GLY A 318 12.75 19.32 -4.55
CA GLY A 318 12.87 20.51 -3.71
C GLY A 318 11.63 20.79 -2.85
N VAL A 319 11.61 21.98 -2.21
CA VAL A 319 10.64 22.31 -1.16
C VAL A 319 9.32 22.94 -1.66
N ASP A 320 9.38 23.80 -2.68
CA ASP A 320 8.24 24.63 -3.14
C ASP A 320 7.39 23.99 -4.26
N GLN A 321 7.51 22.68 -4.48
CA GLN A 321 6.94 21.99 -5.64
C GLN A 321 5.42 22.15 -5.85
N TRP A 322 4.64 22.43 -4.80
CA TRP A 322 3.19 22.67 -4.90
C TRP A 322 2.81 24.05 -5.41
N ALA A 323 3.72 25.03 -5.39
CA ALA A 323 3.44 26.41 -5.80
C ALA A 323 2.94 26.51 -7.25
N ARG A 324 3.38 25.59 -8.13
CA ARG A 324 2.96 25.51 -9.54
C ARG A 324 1.44 25.22 -9.68
N TYR A 325 0.98 24.16 -8.99
CA TYR A 325 -0.39 23.66 -9.05
C TYR A 325 -1.40 24.60 -8.36
N THR A 326 -0.93 25.50 -7.49
CA THR A 326 -1.77 26.48 -6.80
C THR A 326 -1.94 27.82 -7.54
N ALA A 327 -1.17 28.09 -8.60
CA ALA A 327 -1.09 29.43 -9.18
C ALA A 327 -1.12 29.51 -10.72
N HIS A 328 -0.67 28.47 -11.45
CA HIS A 328 -0.48 28.59 -12.91
C HIS A 328 -0.94 27.40 -13.77
N ASP A 329 -1.14 26.20 -13.20
CA ASP A 329 -1.47 24.98 -13.98
C ASP A 329 -2.98 24.66 -14.05
N VAL A 330 -3.84 25.64 -13.75
CA VAL A 330 -5.29 25.61 -14.05
C VAL A 330 -5.50 26.20 -15.45
N LYS A 331 -6.35 25.57 -16.26
CA LYS A 331 -6.61 25.93 -17.66
C LYS A 331 -7.36 27.25 -17.87
#